data_AF-A0A2R7SMG3-F1
#
_entry.id   AF-A0A2R7SMG3-F1
#
_cell.length_a   1.000
_cell.length_b   1.000
_cell.length_c   1.000
_cell.angle_alpha   90.00
_cell.angle_beta   90.00
_cell.angle_gamma   90.00
#
_symmetry.space_group_name_H-M   'P 1'
#
loop_
_entity.id
_entity.type
_entity.pdbx_description
1 polymer ?
#
loop_
_entity_poly.entity_id
_entity_poly.type
_entity_poly.pdbx_seq_one_letter_code
_entity_poly.pdbx_strand_id
1 'polypeptide(L)'
;MGFAGSPQPTGLSEHGQGMGSLLVTDVVLAEALWVLASAYAQDKAAQLAAVHSRLDESAFCFEHRDAVAVAADLFAKASCGFSDCLVAAKHQQLGCEFTATFDRRMRQLPGARVV
;
A
#
# COMPACT_ATOMS: atom_id res chain seq x y z
N MET A 1 4.98 -23.85 40.36
CA MET A 1 4.33 -22.63 39.88
C MET A 1 4.65 -22.47 38.41
N GLY A 2 3.68 -22.72 37.53
CA GLY A 2 3.86 -22.60 36.08
C GLY A 2 3.68 -21.16 35.64
N PHE A 3 4.59 -20.67 34.80
CA PHE A 3 4.34 -19.50 33.97
C PHE A 3 3.88 -19.99 32.61
N ALA A 4 2.60 -19.76 32.33
CA ALA A 4 2.00 -19.98 31.02
C ALA A 4 2.71 -19.08 30.00
N GLY A 5 3.30 -19.71 28.98
CA GLY A 5 3.85 -19.01 27.83
C GLY A 5 2.74 -18.28 27.08
N SER A 6 2.92 -16.98 26.87
CA SER A 6 2.09 -16.20 25.96
C SER A 6 2.19 -16.77 24.54
N PRO A 7 1.10 -16.76 23.74
CA PRO A 7 1.15 -17.26 22.38
C PRO A 7 2.11 -16.39 21.55
N GLN A 8 3.06 -17.03 20.86
CA GLN A 8 3.90 -16.37 19.87
C GLN A 8 3.04 -15.94 18.67
N PRO A 9 3.30 -14.76 18.08
CA PRO A 9 2.68 -14.39 16.83
C PRO A 9 3.22 -15.32 15.72
N THR A 10 2.40 -16.26 15.27
CA THR A 10 2.64 -17.06 14.05
C THR A 10 2.49 -16.14 12.84
N GLY A 11 3.51 -15.32 12.59
CA GLY A 11 3.64 -14.49 11.41
C GLY A 11 4.22 -15.29 10.25
N LEU A 12 3.89 -14.89 9.02
CA LEU A 12 4.33 -15.47 7.74
C LEU A 12 5.86 -15.69 7.56
N SER A 13 6.68 -15.26 8.53
CA SER A 13 8.12 -15.45 8.64
C SER A 13 8.60 -16.91 8.65
N GLU A 14 7.74 -17.89 8.96
CA GLU A 14 8.18 -19.29 9.11
C GLU A 14 8.36 -20.05 7.79
N HIS A 15 7.87 -19.51 6.66
CA HIS A 15 7.93 -20.18 5.36
C HIS A 15 9.01 -19.62 4.41
N GLY A 16 9.82 -18.67 4.86
CA GLY A 16 10.93 -18.08 4.10
C GLY A 16 12.30 -18.53 4.60
N GLN A 17 12.66 -19.79 4.39
CA GLN A 17 14.03 -20.26 4.68
C GLN A 17 14.98 -19.84 3.54
N GLY A 18 15.52 -18.63 3.63
CA GLY A 18 16.60 -18.13 2.77
C GLY A 18 16.61 -16.61 2.61
N MET A 19 17.80 -16.00 2.52
CA MET A 19 18.00 -14.59 2.16
C MET A 19 17.34 -14.30 0.80
N GLY A 20 16.09 -13.86 0.83
CA GLY A 20 15.31 -13.48 -0.33
C GLY A 20 14.14 -12.61 0.09
N SER A 21 14.15 -11.35 -0.31
CA SER A 21 13.00 -10.47 -0.17
C SER A 21 11.85 -10.96 -1.05
N LEU A 22 10.63 -11.02 -0.51
CA LEU A 22 9.40 -11.29 -1.27
C LEU A 22 9.07 -10.08 -2.14
N LEU A 23 9.01 -10.26 -3.46
CA LEU A 23 8.58 -9.20 -4.36
C LEU A 23 7.06 -8.99 -4.24
N VAL A 24 6.68 -7.76 -3.91
CA VAL A 24 5.31 -7.26 -3.96
C VAL A 24 5.20 -6.35 -5.18
N THR A 25 4.45 -6.82 -6.17
CA THR A 25 4.14 -6.01 -7.36
C THR A 25 3.08 -4.98 -7.04
N ASP A 26 3.05 -3.91 -7.82
CA ASP A 26 2.10 -2.80 -7.63
C ASP A 26 0.65 -3.30 -7.70
N VAL A 27 0.37 -4.23 -8.62
CA VAL A 27 -0.98 -4.79 -8.79
C VAL A 27 -1.39 -5.65 -7.59
N VAL A 28 -0.46 -6.43 -7.03
CA VAL A 28 -0.72 -7.26 -5.84
C VAL A 28 -0.98 -6.37 -4.63
N LEU A 29 -0.21 -5.30 -4.45
CA LEU A 29 -0.44 -4.36 -3.36
C LEU A 29 -1.79 -3.63 -3.50
N ALA A 30 -2.12 -3.18 -4.72
CA ALA A 30 -3.38 -2.51 -5.00
C ALA A 30 -4.59 -3.40 -4.72
N GLU A 31 -4.57 -4.64 -5.23
CA GLU A 31 -5.65 -5.61 -5.00
C GLU A 31 -5.76 -6.00 -3.52
N ALA A 32 -4.64 -6.24 -2.84
CA ALA A 32 -4.65 -6.59 -1.43
C ALA A 32 -5.32 -5.51 -0.57
N LEU A 33 -4.98 -4.24 -0.77
CA LEU A 33 -5.60 -3.14 -0.04
C LEU A 33 -7.06 -2.92 -0.45
N TRP A 34 -7.38 -3.08 -1.72
CA TRP A 34 -8.77 -3.00 -2.19
C TRP A 34 -9.63 -4.10 -1.54
N VAL A 35 -9.14 -5.34 -1.47
CA VAL A 35 -9.83 -6.46 -0.80
C VAL A 35 -9.99 -6.19 0.70
N LEU A 36 -8.96 -5.69 1.39
CA LEU A 36 -9.06 -5.33 2.80
C LEU A 36 -10.12 -4.26 3.04
N ALA A 37 -10.20 -3.26 2.15
CA ALA A 37 -11.22 -2.21 2.24
C ALA A 37 -12.63 -2.73 1.93
N SER A 38 -12.79 -3.49 0.84
CA SER A 38 -14.10 -3.85 0.28
C SER A 38 -14.72 -5.08 0.92
N ALA A 39 -13.93 -6.13 1.17
CA ALA A 39 -14.42 -7.41 1.70
C ALA A 39 -14.33 -7.48 3.23
N TYR A 40 -13.31 -6.85 3.82
CA TYR A 40 -13.08 -6.88 5.26
C TYR A 40 -13.48 -5.58 5.98
N ALA A 41 -13.97 -4.58 5.24
CA ALA A 41 -14.33 -3.26 5.78
C ALA A 41 -13.21 -2.62 6.62
N GLN A 42 -11.96 -2.95 6.32
CA GLN A 42 -10.82 -2.47 7.07
C GLN A 42 -10.68 -0.96 6.88
N ASP A 43 -10.57 -0.22 7.98
CA ASP A 43 -10.45 1.23 7.91
C ASP A 43 -9.13 1.68 7.28
N LYS A 44 -9.12 2.93 6.83
CA LYS A 44 -7.99 3.55 6.15
C LYS A 44 -6.73 3.64 7.02
N ALA A 45 -6.88 3.84 8.33
CA ALA A 45 -5.74 3.96 9.23
C ALA A 45 -5.03 2.60 9.38
N ALA A 46 -5.80 1.51 9.49
CA ALA A 46 -5.29 0.15 9.49
C ALA A 46 -4.63 -0.22 8.15
N GLN A 47 -5.20 0.20 7.01
CA GLN A 47 -4.57 0.03 5.70
C GLN A 47 -3.22 0.76 5.60
N LEU A 48 -3.14 2.02 6.05
CA LEU A 48 -1.89 2.78 6.07
C LEU A 48 -0.83 2.15 6.98
N ALA A 49 -1.23 1.73 8.18
CA ALA A 49 -0.34 1.03 9.10
C ALA A 49 0.20 -0.27 8.50
N ALA A 50 -0.65 -1.01 7.78
CA ALA A 50 -0.20 -2.18 7.02
C ALA A 50 0.84 -1.80 5.97
N VAL A 51 0.61 -0.78 5.13
CA VAL A 51 1.59 -0.37 4.11
C VAL A 51 2.92 0.07 4.72
N HIS A 52 2.89 0.97 5.71
CA HIS A 52 4.11 1.48 6.36
C HIS A 52 4.92 0.35 7.03
N SER A 53 4.25 -0.53 7.78
CA SER A 53 4.95 -1.67 8.41
C SER A 53 5.63 -2.59 7.39
N ARG A 54 5.05 -2.82 6.19
CA ARG A 54 5.76 -3.61 5.16
C ARG A 54 6.89 -2.84 4.49
N LEU A 55 6.77 -1.52 4.32
CA LEU A 55 7.83 -0.69 3.74
C LEU A 55 9.11 -0.72 4.60
N ASP A 56 8.98 -0.84 5.91
CA ASP A 56 10.09 -0.89 6.87
C ASP A 56 10.65 -2.30 7.08
N GLU A 57 9.97 -3.33 6.56
CA GLU A 57 10.30 -4.73 6.79
C GLU A 57 11.21 -5.27 5.67
N SER A 58 12.38 -5.77 6.06
CA SER A 58 13.40 -6.29 5.11
C SER A 58 12.94 -7.54 4.34
N ALA A 59 11.88 -8.19 4.80
CA ALA A 59 11.28 -9.35 4.13
C ALA A 59 10.58 -8.99 2.82
N PHE A 60 10.25 -7.71 2.56
CA PHE A 60 9.52 -7.30 1.36
C PHE A 60 10.37 -6.41 0.44
N CYS A 61 10.33 -6.71 -0.85
CA CYS A 61 10.81 -5.82 -1.92
C CYS A 61 9.59 -5.33 -2.70
N PHE A 62 9.51 -4.02 -2.95
CA PHE A 62 8.41 -3.43 -3.70
C PHE A 62 8.87 -3.07 -5.10
N GLU A 63 8.06 -3.41 -6.11
CA GLU A 63 8.32 -3.10 -7.52
C GLU A 63 8.68 -1.63 -7.74
N HIS A 64 7.93 -0.72 -7.11
CA HIS A 64 8.22 0.72 -7.09
C HIS A 64 8.14 1.29 -5.67
N ARG A 65 9.12 0.95 -4.80
CA ARG A 65 9.13 1.35 -3.38
C ARG A 65 8.88 2.85 -3.15
N ASP A 66 9.52 3.72 -3.92
CA ASP A 66 9.35 5.17 -3.78
C ASP A 66 7.94 5.62 -4.18
N ALA A 67 7.36 5.01 -5.22
CA ALA A 67 5.98 5.30 -5.61
C ALA A 67 4.99 4.86 -4.53
N VAL A 68 5.23 3.70 -3.90
CA VAL A 68 4.41 3.18 -2.79
C VAL A 68 4.47 4.12 -1.58
N ALA A 69 5.65 4.65 -1.23
CA ALA A 69 5.80 5.60 -0.15
C ALA A 69 5.01 6.90 -0.42
N VAL A 70 5.17 7.49 -1.61
CA VAL A 70 4.41 8.69 -2.02
C VAL A 70 2.90 8.40 -2.06
N ALA A 71 2.50 7.22 -2.54
CA ALA A 71 1.10 6.80 -2.57
C ALA A 71 0.50 6.70 -1.17
N ALA A 72 1.26 6.21 -0.17
CA ALA A 72 0.82 6.19 1.22
C ALA A 72 0.58 7.60 1.77
N ASP A 73 1.48 8.55 1.49
CA ASP A 73 1.33 9.95 1.91
C ASP A 73 0.13 10.65 1.26
N LEU A 74 -0.11 10.38 -0.02
CA LEU A 74 -1.28 10.86 -0.75
C LEU A 74 -2.55 10.22 -0.20
N PHE A 75 -2.54 8.90 -0.02
CA PHE A 75 -3.68 8.14 0.48
C PHE A 75 -4.09 8.66 1.84
N ALA A 76 -3.16 8.92 2.76
CA ALA A 76 -3.44 9.50 4.07
C ALA A 76 -4.33 10.76 4.01
N LYS A 77 -4.16 11.61 2.99
CA LYS A 77 -4.88 12.89 2.85
C LYS A 77 -6.09 12.81 1.93
N ALA A 78 -6.16 11.81 1.04
CA ALA A 78 -7.19 11.69 0.03
C ALA A 78 -8.38 10.81 0.47
N SER A 79 -9.56 11.08 -0.07
CA SER A 79 -10.76 10.23 0.01
C SER A 79 -10.87 9.15 -1.08
N CYS A 80 -9.95 9.12 -2.06
CA CYS A 80 -9.88 8.07 -3.06
C CYS A 80 -9.11 6.83 -2.54
N GLY A 81 -9.09 5.74 -3.32
CA GLY A 81 -8.41 4.52 -2.93
C GLY A 81 -6.88 4.63 -2.96
N PHE A 82 -6.20 3.64 -2.40
CA PHE A 82 -4.75 3.56 -2.48
C PHE A 82 -4.25 3.40 -3.92
N SER A 83 -4.94 2.58 -4.74
CA SER A 83 -4.60 2.38 -6.15
C SER A 83 -4.62 3.69 -6.94
N ASP A 84 -5.60 4.56 -6.69
CA ASP A 84 -5.68 5.89 -7.29
C ASP A 84 -4.44 6.74 -6.93
N CYS A 85 -4.03 6.69 -5.67
CA CYS A 85 -2.85 7.38 -5.18
C CYS A 85 -1.55 6.82 -5.80
N LEU A 86 -1.47 5.50 -5.98
CA LEU A 86 -0.34 4.83 -6.60
C LEU A 86 -0.19 5.22 -8.07
N VAL A 87 -1.29 5.25 -8.82
CA VAL A 87 -1.27 5.71 -10.22
C VAL A 87 -0.79 7.16 -10.31
N ALA A 88 -1.33 8.06 -9.47
CA ALA A 88 -0.92 9.46 -9.45
C ALA A 88 0.57 9.63 -9.09
N ALA A 89 1.06 8.90 -8.08
CA ALA A 89 2.46 8.90 -7.68
C ALA A 89 3.40 8.45 -8.82
N LYS A 90 3.04 7.37 -9.53
CA LYS A 90 3.81 6.87 -10.68
C LYS A 90 3.84 7.85 -11.84
N HIS A 91 2.70 8.44 -12.20
CA HIS A 91 2.66 9.47 -13.24
C HIS A 91 3.52 10.69 -12.88
N GLN A 92 3.51 11.12 -11.62
CA GLN A 92 4.39 12.20 -11.15
C GLN A 92 5.87 11.81 -11.31
N GLN A 93 6.27 10.59 -10.93
CA GLN A 93 7.65 10.12 -11.08
C GLN A 93 8.09 9.97 -12.54
N LEU A 94 7.17 9.62 -13.43
CA LEU A 94 7.42 9.54 -14.86
C LEU A 94 7.42 10.93 -15.56
N GLY A 95 7.19 12.02 -14.81
CA GLY A 95 7.18 13.38 -15.36
C GLY A 95 5.93 13.70 -16.19
N CYS A 96 4.83 12.97 -15.99
CA CYS A 96 3.56 13.28 -16.64
C CYS A 96 3.04 14.65 -16.15
N GLU A 97 2.50 15.45 -17.07
CA GLU A 97 1.91 16.75 -16.75
C GLU A 97 0.68 16.61 -15.83
N PHE A 98 -0.15 15.59 -16.10
CA PHE A 98 -1.32 15.29 -15.28
C PHE A 98 -1.76 13.82 -15.42
N THR A 99 -2.58 13.37 -14.47
CA THR A 99 -3.30 12.09 -14.51
C THR A 99 -4.75 12.35 -14.92
N ALA A 100 -5.13 11.95 -16.15
CA ALA A 100 -6.52 11.98 -16.59
C ALA A 100 -7.33 10.87 -15.90
N THR A 101 -8.54 11.17 -15.42
CA THR A 101 -9.39 10.19 -14.74
C THR A 101 -10.88 10.51 -14.85
N PHE A 102 -11.71 9.47 -14.85
CA PHE A 102 -13.16 9.62 -14.71
C PHE A 102 -13.61 9.58 -13.23
N ASP A 103 -12.74 9.16 -12.30
CA ASP A 103 -13.06 9.12 -10.88
C ASP A 103 -12.97 10.52 -10.27
N ARG A 104 -14.13 11.07 -9.92
CA ARG A 104 -14.23 12.39 -9.28
C ARG A 104 -13.50 12.47 -7.94
N ARG A 105 -13.29 11.34 -7.24
CA ARG A 105 -12.58 11.28 -5.97
C ARG A 105 -11.10 11.60 -6.13
N MET A 106 -10.52 11.39 -7.31
CA MET A 106 -9.11 11.72 -7.57
C MET A 106 -8.86 13.22 -7.69
N ARG A 107 -9.88 14.08 -7.77
CA ARG A 107 -9.72 15.54 -7.95
C ARG A 107 -8.83 16.22 -6.90
N GLN A 108 -8.75 15.66 -5.69
CA GLN A 108 -7.92 16.19 -4.62
C GLN A 108 -6.43 15.81 -4.74
N LEU A 109 -6.09 14.87 -5.62
CA LEU A 109 -4.71 14.43 -5.81
C LEU A 109 -3.94 15.48 -6.63
N PRO A 110 -2.67 15.75 -6.29
CA PRO A 110 -1.80 16.61 -7.08
C PRO A 110 -1.72 16.11 -8.54
N GLY A 111 -1.89 17.03 -9.49
CA GLY A 111 -1.81 16.70 -10.91
C GLY A 111 -2.93 15.83 -11.45
N ALA A 112 -4.01 15.54 -10.70
CA ALA A 112 -5.15 14.81 -11.24
C ALA A 112 -6.14 15.75 -11.95
N ARG A 113 -6.63 15.32 -13.13
CA ARG A 113 -7.62 16.02 -13.92
C ARG A 113 -8.81 15.11 -14.21
N VAL A 114 -9.95 15.47 -13.64
CA VAL A 114 -11.22 14.80 -13.95
C VAL A 114 -11.68 15.22 -15.33
N VAL A 115 -11.89 14.25 -16.22
CA VAL A 115 -12.37 14.45 -17.60
C VAL A 115 -13.81 14.00 -17.79
#